data_AF-A0A0D1YBM4-F1
#
_entry.id   AF-A0A0D1YBM4-F1
#
_cell.length_a   1.000
_cell.length_b   1.000
_cell.length_c   1.000
_cell.angle_alpha   90.00
_cell.angle_beta   90.00
_cell.angle_gamma   90.00
#
_symmetry.space_group_name_H-M   'P 1'
#
loop_
_entity.id
_entity.type
_entity.pdbx_description
1 polymer ?
#
loop_
_entity_poly.entity_id
_entity_poly.type
_entity_poly.pdbx_seq_one_letter_code
_entity_poly.pdbx_strand_id
1 'polypeptide(L)'
;MSNAKDKACANCAKADLECTFHDDALQEDIPRSYIKSLNDHIQGLSSQLALHEHNVEAVATTAVSNEPGPPSYILMPRIGHYMHIDRSPASLMAMLAFEALSASDKSLDLAEPDDCDSVVPEVSKDRSCLTPSTVRYLLSRYDRCIRLHYDILPRELLRQDGMSLKKLSELERFKVLMACAIAAVRESYRYPTWKTLAHICRDWANESLTPIVLIGDGESLTAILLVLIYELMDPSRGISWELLDLAMRMSLQLGWHRTSQVAEFDHVSSASVGAGDIHDPRSSQVRLMSALKAVEGSLRMIFNRPSMLSESKLPAISDDDTMFQQYMRLSDMIYGTGQVYVTRGCPFIGQLATMMELLENHPTTQHPLIRESWLLFFPLCIKHKQCTVCFQEMDDYTGKGMRTLRHKVVDAASQLLMSLHREMNGKDSFVPPLTACSRAFMSGCTIVTAISKRWTLLQLHVQDLIRCTEALTLYAPHWKGGAEYLHVWKSLTELLDTA
;
A
#
# COMPACT_ATOMS: atom_id res chain seq x y z
N MET A 1 19.52 17.27 -29.65
CA MET A 1 19.62 15.90 -30.22
C MET A 1 18.21 15.44 -30.62
N SER A 2 17.60 16.11 -31.61
CA SER A 2 17.37 15.63 -32.99
C SER A 2 16.32 14.52 -33.12
N ASN A 3 15.12 14.93 -33.58
CA ASN A 3 13.86 14.25 -33.90
C ASN A 3 13.93 13.03 -34.88
N ALA A 4 14.99 12.23 -34.83
CA ALA A 4 15.21 11.13 -35.79
C ALA A 4 14.60 9.78 -35.37
N LYS A 5 14.11 9.62 -34.13
CA LYS A 5 13.59 8.33 -33.63
C LYS A 5 12.12 8.05 -34.01
N ASP A 6 11.33 9.07 -34.30
CA ASP A 6 9.86 8.96 -34.32
C ASP A 6 9.23 9.08 -35.73
N LYS A 7 10.06 9.03 -36.78
CA LYS A 7 9.60 8.97 -38.17
C LYS A 7 9.78 7.56 -38.72
N ALA A 8 8.91 7.15 -39.65
CA ALA A 8 9.14 5.97 -40.46
C ALA A 8 10.55 6.05 -41.09
N CYS A 9 11.31 4.96 -41.06
CA CYS A 9 12.65 4.96 -41.63
C CYS A 9 12.55 5.23 -43.14
N ALA A 10 13.61 5.77 -43.75
CA ALA A 10 13.61 6.20 -45.15
C ALA A 10 13.20 5.08 -46.12
N ASN A 11 13.50 3.82 -45.78
CA ASN A 11 13.15 2.66 -46.59
C ASN A 11 11.66 2.31 -46.49
N CYS A 12 11.07 2.28 -45.28
CA CYS A 12 9.65 2.02 -45.09
C CYS A 12 8.78 3.14 -45.68
N ALA A 13 9.20 4.40 -45.50
CA ALA A 13 8.51 5.55 -46.08
C ALA A 13 8.51 5.55 -47.62
N LYS A 14 9.59 5.04 -48.24
CA LYS A 14 9.69 4.93 -49.71
C LYS A 14 8.89 3.74 -50.26
N ALA A 15 8.70 2.70 -49.45
CA ALA A 15 7.97 1.49 -49.83
C ALA A 15 6.47 1.55 -49.50
N ASP A 16 5.99 2.65 -48.89
CA ASP A 16 4.62 2.79 -48.38
C ASP A 16 4.21 1.65 -47.43
N LEU A 17 5.17 1.18 -46.62
CA LEU A 17 4.98 0.12 -45.63
C LEU A 17 4.97 0.70 -44.21
N GLU A 18 4.14 0.13 -43.34
CA GLU A 18 4.09 0.50 -41.93
C GLU A 18 5.42 0.19 -41.25
N CYS A 19 6.06 1.22 -40.69
CA CYS A 19 7.35 1.08 -40.03
C CYS A 19 7.14 0.66 -38.58
N THR A 20 7.30 -0.63 -38.32
CA THR A 20 7.23 -1.20 -36.98
C THR A 20 8.60 -1.28 -36.33
N PHE A 21 8.63 -1.28 -35.01
CA PHE A 21 9.79 -1.62 -34.19
C PHE A 21 9.38 -2.77 -33.29
N HIS A 22 10.19 -3.83 -33.27
CA HIS A 22 9.98 -4.93 -32.34
C HIS A 22 10.40 -4.49 -30.94
N ASP A 23 9.44 -4.38 -30.04
CA ASP A 23 9.72 -4.07 -28.64
C ASP A 23 10.11 -5.35 -27.93
N ASP A 24 11.39 -5.50 -27.55
CA ASP A 24 11.89 -6.72 -26.89
C ASP A 24 11.23 -6.98 -25.52
N ALA A 25 10.71 -5.95 -24.84
CA ALA A 25 10.02 -6.11 -23.55
C ALA A 25 8.55 -6.52 -23.75
N LEU A 26 7.91 -6.02 -24.80
CA LEU A 26 6.53 -6.34 -25.15
C LEU A 26 6.40 -7.46 -26.20
N GLN A 27 7.51 -7.98 -26.73
CA GLN A 27 7.54 -9.00 -27.80
C GLN A 27 6.49 -8.76 -28.90
N GLU A 28 6.26 -7.49 -29.24
CA GLU A 28 5.23 -7.04 -30.17
C GLU A 28 5.84 -6.02 -31.15
N ASP A 29 5.36 -6.06 -32.39
CA ASP A 29 5.75 -5.10 -33.41
C ASP A 29 4.91 -3.84 -33.26
N ILE A 30 5.49 -2.81 -32.65
CA ILE A 30 4.81 -1.56 -32.38
C ILE A 30 5.00 -0.61 -33.55
N PRO A 31 3.91 -0.07 -34.15
CA PRO A 31 4.02 0.94 -35.19
C PRO A 31 4.70 2.21 -34.66
N ARG A 32 5.70 2.73 -35.39
CA ARG A 32 6.32 4.01 -35.04
C ARG A 32 5.34 5.19 -35.09
N SER A 33 4.26 5.05 -35.86
CA SER A 33 3.13 5.98 -35.88
C SER A 33 2.42 6.05 -34.53
N TYR A 34 2.25 4.91 -33.85
CA TYR A 34 1.67 4.84 -32.51
C TYR A 34 2.57 5.50 -31.47
N ILE A 35 3.88 5.24 -31.49
CA ILE A 35 4.86 5.89 -30.61
C ILE A 35 4.84 7.41 -30.81
N LYS A 36 4.77 7.86 -32.06
CA LYS A 36 4.65 9.29 -32.38
C LYS A 36 3.36 9.88 -31.82
N SER A 37 2.22 9.20 -32.00
CA SER A 37 0.94 9.64 -31.45
C SER A 37 0.98 9.78 -29.92
N LEU A 38 1.67 8.87 -29.22
CA LEU A 38 1.88 8.96 -27.78
C LEU A 38 2.77 10.15 -27.41
N ASN A 39 3.89 10.37 -28.12
CA ASN A 39 4.76 11.52 -27.89
C ASN A 39 4.04 12.85 -28.14
N ASP A 40 3.26 12.94 -29.20
CA ASP A 40 2.43 14.10 -29.53
C ASP A 40 1.37 14.34 -28.42
N HIS A 41 0.78 13.27 -27.89
CA HIS A 41 -0.17 13.35 -26.78
C HIS A 41 0.50 13.79 -25.46
N ILE A 42 1.70 13.28 -25.16
CA ILE A 42 2.51 13.69 -24.00
C ILE A 42 2.88 15.17 -24.11
N GLN A 43 3.30 15.64 -25.29
CA GLN A 43 3.57 17.07 -25.51
C GLN A 43 2.30 17.91 -25.35
N GLY A 44 1.17 17.43 -25.86
CA GLY A 44 -0.14 18.04 -25.67
C GLY A 44 -0.49 18.21 -24.19
N LEU A 45 -0.44 17.12 -23.42
CA LEU A 45 -0.68 17.14 -21.97
C LEU A 45 0.34 18.01 -21.22
N SER A 46 1.62 17.96 -21.58
CA SER A 46 2.66 18.79 -20.97
C SER A 46 2.40 20.28 -21.20
N SER A 47 1.94 20.65 -22.40
CA SER A 47 1.54 22.03 -22.70
C SER A 47 0.27 22.46 -21.95
N GLN A 48 -0.69 21.55 -21.77
CA GLN A 48 -1.89 21.82 -20.95
C GLN A 48 -1.54 22.00 -19.47
N LEU A 49 -0.60 21.21 -18.95
CA LEU A 49 -0.08 21.35 -17.58
C LEU A 49 0.65 22.68 -17.39
N ALA A 50 1.53 23.07 -18.31
CA ALA A 50 2.23 24.36 -18.26
C ALA A 50 1.26 25.55 -18.32
N LEU A 51 0.17 25.44 -19.10
CA LEU A 51 -0.90 26.45 -19.13
C LEU A 51 -1.71 26.49 -17.82
N HIS A 52 -1.92 25.34 -17.17
CA HIS A 52 -2.57 25.27 -15.87
C HIS A 52 -1.70 25.86 -14.75
N GLU A 53 -0.38 25.62 -14.76
CA GLU A 53 0.57 26.20 -13.81
C GLU A 53 0.59 27.74 -13.90
N HIS A 54 0.63 28.30 -15.11
CA HIS A 54 0.58 29.76 -15.30
C HIS A 54 -0.77 30.40 -14.93
N ASN A 55 -1.88 29.68 -15.10
CA ASN A 55 -3.19 30.17 -14.66
C ASN A 55 -3.35 30.15 -13.13
N VAL A 56 -2.63 29.28 -12.42
CA VAL A 56 -2.60 29.27 -10.94
C VAL A 56 -1.75 30.43 -10.40
N GLU A 57 -0.65 30.80 -11.06
CA GLU A 57 0.16 31.96 -10.69
C GLU A 57 -0.55 33.31 -10.92
N ALA A 58 -1.38 33.42 -11.96
CA ALA A 58 -2.16 34.64 -12.24
C ALA A 58 -3.33 34.85 -11.25
N VAL A 59 -3.84 33.77 -10.64
CA VAL A 59 -4.83 33.85 -9.54
C VAL A 59 -4.14 34.11 -8.19
N ALA A 60 -2.89 33.67 -8.02
CA ALA A 60 -2.09 33.92 -6.81
C ALA A 60 -1.65 35.39 -6.64
N THR A 61 -1.66 36.21 -7.70
CA THR A 61 -1.24 37.63 -7.62
C THR A 61 -2.35 38.62 -7.23
N THR A 62 -3.59 38.16 -7.01
CA THR A 62 -4.69 39.03 -6.53
C THR A 62 -5.40 38.54 -5.26
N ALA A 63 -4.93 37.48 -4.61
CA ALA A 63 -5.41 37.05 -3.30
C ALA A 63 -4.23 36.78 -2.35
N VAL A 64 -3.57 37.86 -1.92
CA VAL A 64 -2.85 37.84 -0.64
C VAL A 64 -3.91 37.92 0.46
N SER A 65 -4.55 36.80 0.71
CA SER A 65 -5.23 36.51 1.98
C SER A 65 -4.41 35.43 2.66
N ASN A 66 -3.79 35.79 3.79
CA ASN A 66 -3.06 34.92 4.70
C ASN A 66 -4.01 33.90 5.34
N GLU A 67 -4.54 32.95 4.57
CA GLU A 67 -5.14 31.74 5.13
C GLU A 67 -4.10 30.61 5.06
N PRO A 68 -3.76 29.97 6.20
CA PRO A 68 -2.94 28.77 6.18
C PRO A 68 -3.70 27.69 5.40
N GLY A 69 -3.10 27.23 4.31
CA GLY A 69 -3.65 26.14 3.51
C GLY A 69 -3.90 24.90 4.39
N PRO A 70 -4.94 24.09 4.09
CA PRO A 70 -5.28 22.95 4.91
C PRO A 70 -4.09 21.99 4.95
N PRO A 71 -3.64 21.64 6.14
CA PRO A 71 -2.38 20.95 6.30
C PRO A 71 -2.42 19.51 5.80
N SER A 72 -1.44 19.18 4.97
CA SER A 72 -1.20 17.84 4.41
C SER A 72 -0.41 16.99 5.40
N TYR A 73 -1.06 16.48 6.46
CA TYR A 73 -0.41 15.86 7.62
C TYR A 73 -0.03 14.37 7.50
N ILE A 74 0.12 13.84 6.30
CA ILE A 74 0.61 12.46 6.12
C ILE A 74 1.52 12.45 4.91
N LEU A 75 2.79 12.73 5.14
CA LEU A 75 3.82 12.58 4.13
C LEU A 75 4.59 11.29 4.40
N MET A 76 4.91 10.55 3.34
CA MET A 76 5.94 9.52 3.45
C MET A 76 7.26 10.17 3.90
N PRO A 77 8.15 9.40 4.54
CA PRO A 77 9.56 9.76 4.61
C PRO A 77 10.14 9.91 3.20
N ARG A 78 10.17 11.11 2.59
CA ARG A 78 11.36 11.77 2.03
C ARG A 78 11.10 12.99 1.13
N ILE A 79 12.12 13.86 1.18
CA ILE A 79 12.70 14.80 0.19
C ILE A 79 11.97 14.84 -1.16
N GLY A 80 11.10 15.82 -1.32
CA GLY A 80 10.53 16.16 -2.62
C GLY A 80 9.02 16.21 -2.58
N HIS A 81 8.48 17.37 -2.92
CA HIS A 81 7.05 17.59 -3.09
C HIS A 81 6.56 16.70 -4.26
N TYR A 82 5.94 15.56 -3.95
CA TYR A 82 5.24 14.79 -4.98
C TYR A 82 3.92 15.50 -5.30
N MET A 83 3.94 16.31 -6.36
CA MET A 83 2.83 17.08 -6.92
C MET A 83 1.63 16.24 -7.44
N HIS A 84 1.67 14.90 -7.32
CA HIS A 84 0.73 14.01 -8.02
C HIS A 84 0.19 12.84 -7.17
N ILE A 85 0.31 12.88 -5.85
CA ILE A 85 -0.37 11.91 -4.99
C ILE A 85 -1.66 12.57 -4.49
N ASP A 86 -2.82 12.07 -4.94
CA ASP A 86 -4.12 12.44 -4.37
C ASP A 86 -4.07 12.26 -2.84
N ARG A 87 -4.85 13.07 -2.10
CA ARG A 87 -4.87 12.99 -0.63
C ARG A 87 -5.14 11.54 -0.22
N SER A 88 -4.21 10.95 0.53
CA SER A 88 -4.39 9.59 1.05
C SER A 88 -5.71 9.48 1.83
N PRO A 89 -6.38 8.31 1.86
CA PRO A 89 -7.60 8.13 2.64
C PRO A 89 -7.41 8.56 4.11
N ALA A 90 -6.26 8.24 4.70
CA ALA A 90 -5.92 8.66 6.05
C ALA A 90 -5.84 10.20 6.19
N SER A 91 -5.22 10.90 5.23
CA SER A 91 -5.15 12.38 5.25
C SER A 91 -6.53 12.99 5.15
N LEU A 92 -7.37 12.46 4.26
CA LEU A 92 -8.74 12.95 4.06
C LEU A 92 -9.57 12.76 5.33
N MET A 93 -9.48 11.58 5.97
CA MET A 93 -10.18 11.28 7.21
C MET A 93 -9.74 12.17 8.35
N ALA A 94 -8.44 12.43 8.50
CA ALA A 94 -7.91 13.34 9.52
C ALA A 94 -8.49 14.74 9.37
N MET A 95 -8.46 15.27 8.14
CA MET A 95 -8.96 16.62 7.84
C MET A 95 -10.44 16.77 8.18
N LEU A 96 -11.23 15.75 7.84
CA LEU A 96 -12.66 15.73 8.13
C LEU A 96 -12.97 15.52 9.60
N ALA A 97 -12.13 14.77 10.31
CA ALA A 97 -12.22 14.64 11.77
C ALA A 97 -11.95 15.99 12.45
N PHE A 98 -10.91 16.70 12.03
CA PHE A 98 -10.65 18.07 12.51
C PHE A 98 -11.82 19.00 12.19
N GLU A 99 -12.31 19.04 10.96
CA GLU A 99 -13.47 19.87 10.62
C GLU A 99 -14.72 19.52 11.48
N ALA A 100 -14.91 18.23 11.76
CA ALA A 100 -16.03 17.77 12.56
C ALA A 100 -15.94 18.22 14.03
N LEU A 101 -14.73 18.22 14.61
CA LEU A 101 -14.42 18.58 16.00
C LEU A 101 -14.26 20.10 16.19
N SER A 102 -13.55 20.78 15.27
CA SER A 102 -13.25 22.21 15.31
C SER A 102 -14.43 23.13 14.96
N ALA A 103 -15.58 22.56 14.59
CA ALA A 103 -16.86 23.31 14.60
C ALA A 103 -17.21 23.87 16.00
N SER A 104 -16.44 23.52 17.03
CA SER A 104 -16.35 24.18 18.34
C SER A 104 -15.25 25.27 18.37
N ASP A 105 -15.48 26.37 17.66
CA ASP A 105 -14.96 27.76 17.81
C ASP A 105 -13.51 28.04 18.33
N LYS A 106 -12.55 27.11 18.19
CA LYS A 106 -11.14 27.36 18.56
C LYS A 106 -10.20 27.06 17.41
N SER A 107 -9.49 28.11 16.98
CA SER A 107 -8.30 28.02 16.15
C SER A 107 -7.22 27.25 16.93
N LEU A 108 -6.73 26.17 16.34
CA LEU A 108 -5.61 25.39 16.87
C LEU A 108 -4.33 25.83 16.15
N ASP A 109 -3.43 26.47 16.89
CA ASP A 109 -2.01 26.54 16.52
C ASP A 109 -1.40 25.16 16.78
N LEU A 110 -1.30 24.37 15.72
CA LEU A 110 -0.58 23.09 15.77
C LEU A 110 0.92 23.42 15.79
N ALA A 111 1.55 23.24 16.96
CA ALA A 111 2.99 23.35 17.09
C ALA A 111 3.68 22.33 16.17
N GLU A 112 4.69 22.77 15.43
CA GLU A 112 5.48 21.86 14.58
C GLU A 112 6.04 20.70 15.43
N PRO A 113 6.09 19.48 14.88
CA PRO A 113 6.66 18.35 15.58
C PRO A 113 8.11 18.67 15.95
N ASP A 114 8.43 18.57 17.24
CA ASP A 114 9.80 18.63 17.74
C ASP A 114 10.61 17.56 17.00
N ASP A 115 11.59 17.98 16.21
CA ASP A 115 12.42 17.14 15.35
C ASP A 115 13.27 16.25 16.28
N CYS A 116 12.70 15.14 16.72
CA CYS A 116 13.40 14.16 17.53
C CYS A 116 14.37 13.42 16.62
N ASP A 117 15.51 14.06 16.36
CA ASP A 117 16.69 13.46 15.77
C ASP A 117 17.07 12.26 16.62
N SER A 118 16.59 11.10 16.19
CA SER A 118 16.95 9.82 16.75
C SER A 118 18.41 9.59 16.37
N VAL A 119 19.32 10.02 17.25
CA VAL A 119 20.76 9.73 17.16
C VAL A 119 20.88 8.21 17.02
N VAL A 120 21.07 7.73 15.79
CA VAL A 120 21.32 6.31 15.52
C VAL A 120 22.67 6.01 16.16
N PRO A 121 22.74 5.18 17.21
CA PRO A 121 24.02 4.84 17.80
C PRO A 121 24.86 4.15 16.72
N GLU A 122 26.12 4.57 16.55
CA GLU A 122 27.07 3.81 15.72
C GLU A 122 27.21 2.40 16.31
N VAL A 123 26.49 1.45 15.70
CA VAL A 123 26.47 0.06 16.12
C VAL A 123 27.79 -0.59 15.71
N SER A 124 28.48 -1.18 16.68
CA SER A 124 29.60 -2.10 16.45
C SER A 124 29.16 -3.21 15.48
N LYS A 125 29.80 -3.26 14.30
CA LYS A 125 29.51 -4.20 13.19
C LYS A 125 30.01 -5.63 13.44
N ASP A 126 29.89 -6.13 14.67
CA ASP A 126 30.41 -7.47 14.95
C ASP A 126 29.44 -8.56 14.46
N ARG A 127 29.84 -9.22 13.37
CA ARG A 127 29.11 -10.35 12.75
C ARG A 127 29.07 -11.58 13.66
N SER A 128 29.88 -11.62 14.73
CA SER A 128 29.93 -12.71 15.71
C SER A 128 28.60 -12.94 16.44
N CYS A 129 27.73 -11.92 16.50
CA CYS A 129 26.39 -12.00 17.08
C CYS A 129 25.44 -12.97 16.36
N LEU A 130 25.73 -13.33 15.09
CA LEU A 130 24.92 -14.26 14.30
C LEU A 130 25.31 -15.72 14.58
N THR A 131 24.87 -16.23 15.72
CA THR A 131 25.03 -17.65 16.06
C THR A 131 24.08 -18.54 15.23
N PRO A 132 24.43 -19.81 14.96
CA PRO A 132 23.53 -20.77 14.30
C PRO A 132 22.15 -20.91 14.96
N SER A 133 22.09 -20.82 16.29
CA SER A 133 20.83 -20.82 17.05
C SER A 133 19.98 -19.58 16.75
N THR A 134 20.61 -18.41 16.66
CA THR A 134 19.92 -17.16 16.31
C THR A 134 19.36 -17.23 14.90
N VAL A 135 20.15 -17.72 13.94
CA VAL A 135 19.71 -17.91 12.54
C VAL A 135 18.52 -18.86 12.47
N ARG A 136 18.58 -20.02 13.13
CA ARG A 136 17.47 -20.99 13.14
C ARG A 136 16.19 -20.41 13.74
N TYR A 137 16.34 -19.66 14.84
CA TYR A 137 15.21 -18.96 15.45
C TYR A 137 14.57 -17.98 14.45
N LEU A 138 15.36 -17.09 13.84
CA LEU A 138 14.86 -16.08 12.90
C LEU A 138 14.24 -16.69 11.64
N LEU A 139 14.84 -17.73 11.06
CA LEU A 139 14.26 -18.45 9.91
C LEU A 139 12.91 -19.09 10.27
N SER A 140 12.80 -19.68 11.47
CA SER A 140 11.50 -20.20 11.94
C SER A 140 10.47 -19.08 12.13
N ARG A 141 10.88 -17.89 12.55
CA ARG A 141 9.97 -16.73 12.68
C ARG A 141 9.55 -16.22 11.31
N TYR A 142 10.46 -16.16 10.34
CA TYR A 142 10.15 -15.80 8.95
C TYR A 142 9.12 -16.75 8.34
N ASP A 143 9.33 -18.06 8.46
CA ASP A 143 8.43 -19.09 7.92
C ASP A 143 7.00 -19.01 8.50
N ARG A 144 6.89 -18.72 9.79
CA ARG A 144 5.61 -18.64 10.50
C ARG A 144 4.86 -17.33 10.31
N CYS A 145 5.57 -16.21 10.23
CA CYS A 145 4.92 -14.89 10.26
C CYS A 145 4.89 -14.22 8.87
N ILE A 146 6.01 -14.25 8.15
CA ILE A 146 6.20 -13.45 6.94
C ILE A 146 5.79 -14.24 5.70
N ARG A 147 6.20 -15.51 5.59
CA ARG A 147 5.91 -16.34 4.41
C ARG A 147 4.41 -16.52 4.16
N LEU A 148 3.59 -16.47 5.21
CA LEU A 148 2.12 -16.54 5.09
C LEU A 148 1.53 -15.35 4.31
N HIS A 149 2.18 -14.18 4.38
CA HIS A 149 1.75 -12.97 3.68
C HIS A 149 2.53 -12.77 2.37
N TYR A 150 3.81 -13.19 2.34
CA TYR A 150 4.70 -13.04 1.21
C TYR A 150 5.51 -14.32 0.98
N ASP A 151 4.98 -15.22 0.14
CA ASP A 151 5.62 -16.50 -0.18
C ASP A 151 6.76 -16.34 -1.20
N ILE A 152 7.84 -15.66 -0.82
CA ILE A 152 8.99 -15.42 -1.71
C ILE A 152 9.99 -16.57 -1.69
N LEU A 153 10.34 -17.06 -0.49
CA LEU A 153 11.41 -18.01 -0.30
C LEU A 153 10.89 -19.45 -0.32
N PRO A 154 11.59 -20.39 -0.99
CA PRO A 154 11.27 -21.82 -0.93
C PRO A 154 11.45 -22.37 0.49
N ARG A 155 10.61 -23.34 0.89
CA ARG A 155 10.61 -23.90 2.26
C ARG A 155 11.89 -24.66 2.57
N GLU A 156 12.55 -25.19 1.55
CA GLU A 156 13.80 -25.95 1.64
C GLU A 156 14.92 -25.08 2.19
N LEU A 157 14.97 -23.81 1.78
CA LEU A 157 15.95 -22.83 2.27
C LEU A 157 15.70 -22.47 3.75
N LEU A 158 14.43 -22.44 4.17
CA LEU A 158 14.04 -22.10 5.54
C LEU A 158 14.28 -23.24 6.54
N ARG A 159 14.42 -24.48 6.06
CA ARG A 159 14.70 -25.67 6.86
C ARG A 159 16.20 -25.92 7.10
N GLN A 160 17.08 -25.08 6.59
CA GLN A 160 18.51 -25.24 6.81
C GLN A 160 18.86 -25.17 8.30
N ASP A 161 19.65 -26.13 8.80
CA ASP A 161 19.96 -26.32 10.23
C ASP A 161 20.83 -25.22 10.86
N GLY A 162 21.02 -24.07 10.20
CA GLY A 162 21.96 -23.05 10.59
C GLY A 162 23.41 -23.46 10.30
N MET A 163 23.64 -24.18 9.20
CA MET A 163 24.99 -24.42 8.68
C MET A 163 25.76 -23.09 8.62
N SER A 164 27.07 -23.12 8.89
CA SER A 164 27.94 -21.94 8.82
C SER A 164 27.60 -21.12 7.57
N LEU A 165 27.16 -19.87 7.76
CA LEU A 165 26.79 -18.94 6.68
C LEU A 165 27.89 -18.81 5.62
N LYS A 166 29.15 -19.12 5.99
CA LYS A 166 30.31 -19.12 5.10
C LYS A 166 30.33 -20.28 4.09
N LYS A 167 29.55 -21.35 4.31
CA LYS A 167 29.49 -22.52 3.42
C LYS A 167 28.40 -22.42 2.34
N LEU A 168 27.50 -21.46 2.46
CA LEU A 168 26.42 -21.24 1.50
C LEU A 168 26.94 -20.51 0.26
N SER A 169 26.28 -20.73 -0.88
CA SER A 169 26.50 -19.91 -2.06
C SER A 169 26.18 -18.44 -1.74
N GLU A 170 26.71 -17.51 -2.54
CA GLU A 170 26.49 -16.08 -2.33
C GLU A 170 25.00 -15.71 -2.32
N LEU A 171 24.23 -16.30 -3.24
CA LEU A 171 22.79 -16.08 -3.37
C LEU A 171 22.00 -16.68 -2.19
N GLU A 172 22.30 -17.91 -1.76
CA GLU A 172 21.65 -18.52 -0.60
C GLU A 172 21.96 -17.76 0.69
N ARG A 173 23.22 -17.34 0.86
CA ARG A 173 23.64 -16.50 1.98
C ARG A 173 22.88 -15.19 1.99
N PHE A 174 22.74 -14.53 0.84
CA PHE A 174 21.93 -13.32 0.70
C PHE A 174 20.48 -13.56 1.16
N LYS A 175 19.81 -14.60 0.63
CA LYS A 175 18.42 -14.93 0.96
C LYS A 175 18.22 -15.22 2.45
N VAL A 176 19.12 -16.00 3.06
CA VAL A 176 19.09 -16.33 4.49
C VAL A 176 19.30 -15.08 5.35
N LEU A 177 20.28 -14.23 5.00
CA LEU A 177 20.54 -12.98 5.73
C LEU A 177 19.35 -12.02 5.64
N MET A 178 18.73 -11.88 4.47
CA MET A 178 17.54 -11.05 4.31
C MET A 178 16.34 -11.59 5.09
N ALA A 179 16.10 -12.91 5.05
CA ALA A 179 15.05 -13.54 5.86
C ALA A 179 15.27 -13.30 7.36
N CYS A 180 16.52 -13.41 7.83
CA CYS A 180 16.90 -13.10 9.20
C CYS A 180 16.71 -11.63 9.53
N ALA A 181 17.09 -10.72 8.63
CA ALA A 181 16.92 -9.28 8.80
C ALA A 181 15.44 -8.92 8.98
N ILE A 182 14.59 -9.38 8.07
CA ILE A 182 13.13 -9.18 8.09
C ILE A 182 12.54 -9.71 9.41
N ALA A 183 12.85 -10.96 9.79
CA ALA A 183 12.36 -11.54 11.03
C ALA A 183 12.84 -10.76 12.27
N ALA A 184 14.09 -10.29 12.28
CA ALA A 184 14.64 -9.50 13.37
C ALA A 184 13.98 -8.12 13.48
N VAL A 185 13.67 -7.45 12.36
CA VAL A 185 12.89 -6.19 12.38
C VAL A 185 11.53 -6.43 13.03
N ARG A 186 10.83 -7.51 12.66
CA ARG A 186 9.53 -7.85 13.25
C ARG A 186 9.63 -8.04 14.77
N GLU A 187 10.63 -8.77 15.25
CA GLU A 187 10.84 -8.95 16.68
C GLU A 187 11.23 -7.64 17.38
N SER A 188 11.86 -6.71 16.65
CA SER A 188 12.26 -5.40 17.17
C SER A 188 11.09 -4.51 17.59
N TYR A 189 9.89 -4.73 17.05
CA TYR A 189 8.69 -3.97 17.42
C TYR A 189 8.34 -4.13 18.90
N ARG A 190 8.60 -5.31 19.48
CA ARG A 190 8.38 -5.57 20.91
C ARG A 190 9.67 -5.55 21.71
N TYR A 191 10.77 -5.95 21.09
CA TYR A 191 12.06 -6.15 21.73
C TYR A 191 13.14 -5.39 20.97
N PRO A 192 13.37 -4.10 21.27
CA PRO A 192 14.26 -3.22 20.50
C PRO A 192 15.68 -3.76 20.29
N THR A 193 16.15 -4.68 21.14
CA THR A 193 17.43 -5.38 21.01
C THR A 193 17.64 -6.09 19.67
N TRP A 194 16.55 -6.52 19.01
CA TRP A 194 16.64 -7.18 17.70
C TRP A 194 16.91 -6.21 16.55
N LYS A 195 16.69 -4.90 16.73
CA LYS A 195 16.90 -3.89 15.68
C LYS A 195 18.35 -3.85 15.21
N THR A 196 19.28 -3.90 16.15
CA THR A 196 20.73 -3.98 15.89
C THR A 196 21.08 -5.20 15.04
N LEU A 197 20.51 -6.36 15.36
CA LEU A 197 20.75 -7.59 14.61
C LEU A 197 20.15 -7.52 13.19
N ALA A 198 18.98 -6.92 13.06
CA ALA A 198 18.35 -6.71 11.76
C ALA A 198 19.25 -5.88 10.83
N HIS A 199 19.81 -4.79 11.34
CA HIS A 199 20.74 -3.92 10.60
C HIS A 199 22.02 -4.66 10.21
N ILE A 200 22.62 -5.44 11.13
CA ILE A 200 23.80 -6.27 10.81
C ILE A 200 23.51 -7.27 9.68
N CYS A 201 22.38 -7.98 9.74
CA CYS A 201 21.97 -8.91 8.69
C CYS A 201 21.77 -8.20 7.35
N ARG A 202 21.08 -7.05 7.36
CA ARG A 202 20.79 -6.24 6.17
C ARG A 202 22.06 -5.73 5.51
N ASP A 203 22.99 -5.19 6.30
CA ASP A 203 24.27 -4.68 5.83
C ASP A 203 25.14 -5.79 5.23
N TRP A 204 25.17 -6.97 5.87
CA TRP A 204 25.91 -8.10 5.32
C TRP A 204 25.27 -8.66 4.04
N ALA A 205 23.94 -8.65 3.93
CA ALA A 205 23.26 -9.01 2.69
C ALA A 205 23.55 -8.00 1.57
N ASN A 206 23.63 -6.70 1.88
CA ASN A 206 23.90 -5.64 0.90
C ASN A 206 25.22 -5.84 0.15
N GLU A 207 26.23 -6.47 0.75
CA GLU A 207 27.52 -6.74 0.09
C GLU A 207 27.36 -7.55 -1.22
N SER A 208 26.33 -8.38 -1.30
CA SER A 208 26.06 -9.26 -2.44
C SER A 208 24.89 -8.80 -3.32
N LEU A 209 24.21 -7.69 -2.97
CA LEU A 209 22.98 -7.27 -3.64
C LEU A 209 23.22 -6.79 -5.08
N THR A 210 24.23 -5.92 -5.30
CA THR A 210 24.48 -5.33 -6.62
C THR A 210 24.82 -6.37 -7.68
N PRO A 211 25.73 -7.34 -7.44
CA PRO A 211 25.99 -8.42 -8.39
C PRO A 211 24.74 -9.22 -8.74
N ILE A 212 23.89 -9.52 -7.76
CA ILE A 212 22.66 -10.30 -7.96
C ILE A 212 21.68 -9.54 -8.85
N VAL A 213 21.41 -8.26 -8.55
CA VAL A 213 20.42 -7.46 -9.29
C VAL A 213 20.83 -7.21 -10.75
N LEU A 214 22.13 -7.15 -11.04
CA LEU A 214 22.64 -6.94 -12.41
C LEU A 214 22.39 -8.12 -13.36
N ILE A 215 22.11 -9.32 -12.84
CA ILE A 215 21.84 -10.51 -13.66
C ILE A 215 20.49 -10.35 -14.39
N GLY A 216 19.49 -9.76 -13.74
CA GLY A 216 18.19 -9.48 -14.35
C GLY A 216 17.29 -10.72 -14.53
N ASP A 217 17.46 -11.73 -13.69
CA ASP A 217 16.71 -12.99 -13.71
C ASP A 217 15.65 -13.08 -12.59
N GLY A 218 14.99 -14.23 -12.45
CA GLY A 218 14.02 -14.45 -11.36
C GLY A 218 14.61 -14.36 -9.95
N GLU A 219 15.91 -14.63 -9.82
CA GLU A 219 16.66 -14.50 -8.56
C GLU A 219 16.91 -13.04 -8.21
N SER A 220 17.14 -12.21 -9.23
CA SER A 220 17.19 -10.75 -9.10
C SER A 220 15.87 -10.19 -8.57
N LEU A 221 14.73 -10.66 -9.10
CA LEU A 221 13.41 -10.25 -8.58
C LEU A 221 13.19 -10.73 -7.13
N THR A 222 13.59 -11.96 -6.81
CA THR A 222 13.56 -12.49 -5.45
C THR A 222 14.34 -11.58 -4.49
N ALA A 223 15.54 -11.15 -4.89
CA ALA A 223 16.36 -10.26 -4.09
C ALA A 223 15.74 -8.88 -3.90
N ILE A 224 15.19 -8.28 -4.96
CA ILE A 224 14.49 -7.00 -4.89
C ILE A 224 13.27 -7.08 -3.96
N LEU A 225 12.47 -8.14 -4.07
CA LEU A 225 11.27 -8.31 -3.23
C LEU A 225 11.61 -8.50 -1.75
N LEU A 226 12.67 -9.24 -1.43
CA LEU A 226 13.15 -9.38 -0.04
C LEU A 226 13.59 -8.02 0.53
N VAL A 227 14.29 -7.22 -0.27
CA VAL A 227 14.68 -5.87 0.13
C VAL A 227 13.45 -4.99 0.30
N LEU A 228 12.50 -5.05 -0.63
CA LEU A 228 11.24 -4.30 -0.57
C LEU A 228 10.46 -4.61 0.71
N ILE A 229 10.29 -5.89 1.07
CA ILE A 229 9.63 -6.27 2.32
C ILE A 229 10.37 -5.74 3.53
N TYR A 230 11.71 -5.82 3.55
CA TYR A 230 12.49 -5.24 4.61
C TYR A 230 12.22 -3.73 4.76
N GLU A 231 12.18 -2.98 3.66
CA GLU A 231 11.89 -1.53 3.68
C GLU A 231 10.43 -1.22 4.01
N LEU A 232 9.47 -2.14 3.82
CA LEU A 232 8.10 -1.98 4.34
C LEU A 232 8.04 -2.13 5.87
N MET A 233 8.99 -2.86 6.45
CA MET A 233 9.05 -3.16 7.88
C MET A 233 9.90 -2.15 8.65
N ASP A 234 10.97 -1.65 8.04
CA ASP A 234 11.78 -0.54 8.54
C ASP A 234 11.91 0.54 7.45
N PRO A 235 10.88 1.40 7.25
CA PRO A 235 10.85 2.44 6.20
C PRO A 235 11.83 3.61 6.42
N SER A 236 12.93 3.38 7.14
CA SER A 236 13.93 4.40 7.48
C SER A 236 14.56 5.06 6.24
N ARG A 237 14.66 4.35 5.12
CA ARG A 237 15.29 4.87 3.90
C ARG A 237 14.30 5.51 2.92
N GLY A 238 13.00 5.26 3.04
CA GLY A 238 11.98 5.81 2.15
C GLY A 238 12.06 5.33 0.69
N ILE A 239 12.77 4.23 0.42
CA ILE A 239 13.04 3.75 -0.95
C ILE A 239 12.03 2.69 -1.45
N SER A 240 10.97 2.44 -0.70
CA SER A 240 9.98 1.39 -0.99
C SER A 240 9.37 1.55 -2.39
N TRP A 241 9.20 2.79 -2.86
CA TRP A 241 8.67 3.08 -4.19
C TRP A 241 9.63 2.73 -5.31
N GLU A 242 10.90 3.12 -5.18
CA GLU A 242 11.90 2.87 -6.20
C GLU A 242 12.12 1.36 -6.35
N LEU A 243 12.08 0.64 -5.23
CA LEU A 243 12.15 -0.82 -5.20
C LEU A 243 10.90 -1.48 -5.79
N LEU A 244 9.70 -0.98 -5.48
CA LEU A 244 8.46 -1.48 -6.09
C LEU A 244 8.48 -1.27 -7.61
N ASP A 245 8.83 -0.07 -8.08
CA ASP A 245 8.93 0.25 -9.50
C ASP A 245 10.02 -0.58 -10.19
N LEU A 246 11.15 -0.84 -9.52
CA LEU A 246 12.19 -1.74 -10.02
C LEU A 246 11.68 -3.18 -10.12
N ALA A 247 10.99 -3.70 -9.11
CA ALA A 247 10.41 -5.04 -9.11
C ALA A 247 9.37 -5.21 -10.23
N MET A 248 8.50 -4.21 -10.41
CA MET A 248 7.50 -4.22 -11.48
C MET A 248 8.17 -4.21 -12.85
N ARG A 249 9.14 -3.31 -13.12
CA ARG A 249 9.87 -3.29 -14.39
C ARG A 249 10.59 -4.61 -14.67
N MET A 250 11.23 -5.20 -13.66
CA MET A 250 11.88 -6.51 -13.77
C MET A 250 10.86 -7.60 -14.14
N SER A 251 9.69 -7.63 -13.50
CA SER A 251 8.63 -8.59 -13.83
C SER A 251 8.09 -8.42 -15.26
N LEU A 252 8.05 -7.19 -15.77
CA LEU A 252 7.66 -6.90 -17.15
C LEU A 252 8.73 -7.36 -18.13
N GLN A 253 10.00 -7.07 -17.86
CA GLN A 253 11.16 -7.49 -18.66
C GLN A 253 11.26 -9.01 -18.77
N LEU A 254 10.94 -9.72 -17.69
CA LEU A 254 10.90 -11.18 -17.66
C LEU A 254 9.68 -11.77 -18.41
N GLY A 255 8.75 -10.94 -18.88
CA GLY A 255 7.52 -11.38 -19.55
C GLY A 255 6.49 -12.03 -18.61
N TRP A 256 6.68 -11.91 -17.28
CA TRP A 256 5.91 -12.67 -16.29
C TRP A 256 4.47 -12.21 -16.11
N HIS A 257 4.11 -11.07 -16.68
CA HIS A 257 2.76 -10.51 -16.69
C HIS A 257 1.78 -11.23 -17.64
N ARG A 258 2.28 -12.12 -18.53
CA ARG A 258 1.51 -12.75 -19.63
C ARG A 258 1.06 -14.18 -19.36
N THR A 259 1.47 -14.76 -18.24
CA THR A 259 1.56 -16.21 -18.06
C THR A 259 0.21 -16.93 -17.94
N SER A 260 -0.93 -16.22 -17.94
CA SER A 260 -2.25 -16.84 -18.09
C SER A 260 -2.62 -17.27 -19.51
N GLN A 261 -2.06 -16.69 -20.58
CA GLN A 261 -2.57 -16.99 -21.94
C GLN A 261 -2.20 -18.40 -22.45
N VAL A 262 -1.12 -19.00 -21.95
CA VAL A 262 -0.61 -20.29 -22.48
C VAL A 262 -1.36 -21.50 -21.89
N ALA A 263 -2.06 -21.33 -20.76
CA ALA A 263 -2.70 -22.45 -20.05
C ALA A 263 -3.98 -22.97 -20.73
N GLU A 264 -4.65 -22.20 -21.59
CA GLU A 264 -5.87 -22.65 -22.28
C GLU A 264 -5.57 -23.45 -23.57
N PHE A 265 -4.36 -23.35 -24.13
CA PHE A 265 -4.01 -24.05 -25.37
C PHE A 265 -3.29 -25.40 -25.16
N ASP A 266 -2.63 -25.62 -24.02
CA ASP A 266 -1.86 -26.85 -23.78
C ASP A 266 -2.68 -28.01 -23.17
N HIS A 267 -3.95 -27.80 -22.81
CA HIS A 267 -4.77 -28.82 -22.12
C HIS A 267 -5.26 -29.99 -22.99
N VAL A 268 -4.84 -30.08 -24.26
CA VAL A 268 -5.20 -31.20 -25.17
C VAL A 268 -4.09 -32.24 -25.32
N SER A 269 -2.85 -32.00 -24.86
CA SER A 269 -1.75 -32.95 -25.11
C SER A 269 -0.81 -33.13 -23.91
N SER A 270 -1.22 -33.93 -22.92
CA SER A 270 -0.43 -35.06 -22.38
C SER A 270 -0.90 -35.43 -20.97
N ALA A 271 -1.78 -36.42 -20.89
CA ALA A 271 -1.88 -37.24 -19.70
C ALA A 271 -0.85 -38.37 -19.82
N SER A 272 0.27 -38.29 -19.09
CA SER A 272 0.81 -39.40 -18.29
C SER A 272 2.26 -39.18 -17.81
N VAL A 273 2.47 -39.65 -16.56
CA VAL A 273 3.71 -40.09 -15.91
C VAL A 273 4.60 -39.05 -15.21
N GLY A 274 4.69 -39.17 -13.87
CA GLY A 274 5.94 -38.93 -13.13
C GLY A 274 5.83 -38.00 -11.93
N ALA A 275 5.61 -38.56 -10.74
CA ALA A 275 5.86 -37.88 -9.47
C ALA A 275 7.37 -37.64 -9.31
N GLY A 276 7.77 -36.38 -9.42
CA GLY A 276 9.12 -35.90 -9.14
C GLY A 276 9.07 -34.38 -8.95
N ASP A 277 9.29 -33.93 -7.72
CA ASP A 277 9.46 -32.53 -7.31
C ASP A 277 10.71 -31.92 -7.99
N ILE A 278 10.63 -31.71 -9.29
CA ILE A 278 11.57 -30.87 -10.03
C ILE A 278 11.02 -29.46 -9.90
N HIS A 279 11.81 -28.55 -9.32
CA HIS A 279 11.52 -27.12 -9.19
C HIS A 279 10.81 -26.59 -10.44
N ASP A 280 9.48 -26.48 -10.41
CA ASP A 280 8.73 -25.94 -11.52
C ASP A 280 8.96 -24.42 -11.53
N PRO A 281 9.70 -23.86 -12.50
CA PRO A 281 9.95 -22.42 -12.57
C PRO A 281 8.64 -21.62 -12.61
N ARG A 282 7.55 -22.21 -13.14
CA ARG A 282 6.22 -21.58 -13.16
C ARG A 282 5.65 -21.42 -11.74
N SER A 283 5.89 -22.38 -10.84
CA SER A 283 5.47 -22.28 -9.44
C SER A 283 6.20 -21.14 -8.70
N SER A 284 7.49 -20.93 -8.99
CA SER A 284 8.27 -19.85 -8.39
C SER A 284 7.81 -18.47 -8.87
N GLN A 285 7.50 -18.36 -10.17
CA GLN A 285 6.99 -17.15 -10.78
C GLN A 285 5.66 -16.71 -10.17
N VAL A 286 4.67 -17.62 -10.09
CA VAL A 286 3.34 -17.31 -9.53
C VAL A 286 3.45 -16.81 -8.10
N ARG A 287 4.31 -17.44 -7.29
CA ARG A 287 4.60 -17.03 -5.92
C ARG A 287 5.18 -15.61 -5.82
N LEU A 288 6.20 -15.31 -6.61
CA LEU A 288 6.84 -13.98 -6.62
C LEU A 288 5.88 -12.88 -7.12
N MET A 289 5.07 -13.17 -8.14
CA MET A 289 4.08 -12.23 -8.64
C MET A 289 2.94 -11.99 -7.64
N SER A 290 2.51 -13.03 -6.91
CA SER A 290 1.54 -12.88 -5.82
C SER A 290 2.09 -12.00 -4.70
N ALA A 291 3.34 -12.19 -4.29
CA ALA A 291 3.99 -11.33 -3.29
C ALA A 291 4.10 -9.87 -3.77
N LEU A 292 4.50 -9.64 -5.03
CA LEU A 292 4.57 -8.30 -5.62
C LEU A 292 3.20 -7.61 -5.62
N LYS A 293 2.14 -8.31 -6.03
CA LYS A 293 0.76 -7.80 -5.99
C LYS A 293 0.30 -7.47 -4.58
N ALA A 294 0.60 -8.33 -3.59
CA ALA A 294 0.23 -8.08 -2.20
C ALA A 294 0.88 -6.80 -1.65
N VAL A 295 2.14 -6.55 -2.01
CA VAL A 295 2.85 -5.31 -1.66
C VAL A 295 2.27 -4.11 -2.39
N GLU A 296 2.09 -4.20 -3.72
CA GLU A 296 1.49 -3.11 -4.51
C GLU A 296 0.10 -2.75 -3.99
N GLY A 297 -0.76 -3.75 -3.76
CA GLY A 297 -2.11 -3.56 -3.23
C GLY A 297 -2.11 -2.84 -1.89
N SER A 298 -1.26 -3.28 -0.95
CA SER A 298 -1.12 -2.64 0.36
C SER A 298 -0.72 -1.16 0.24
N LEU A 299 0.28 -0.85 -0.60
CA LEU A 299 0.73 0.52 -0.82
C LEU A 299 -0.32 1.36 -1.57
N ARG A 300 -1.04 0.79 -2.52
CA ARG A 300 -2.14 1.47 -3.23
C ARG A 300 -3.28 1.87 -2.31
N MET A 301 -3.65 1.04 -1.34
CA MET A 301 -4.69 1.41 -0.36
C MET A 301 -4.25 2.59 0.51
N ILE A 302 -2.96 2.63 0.88
CA ILE A 302 -2.44 3.64 1.79
C ILE A 302 -2.25 4.98 1.05
N PHE A 303 -1.83 4.97 -0.22
CA PHE A 303 -1.42 6.19 -0.92
C PHE A 303 -2.28 6.54 -2.15
N ASN A 304 -3.35 5.79 -2.42
CA ASN A 304 -4.27 6.01 -3.55
C ASN A 304 -3.57 6.11 -4.93
N ARG A 305 -2.54 5.28 -5.17
CA ARG A 305 -1.78 5.29 -6.43
C ARG A 305 -2.53 4.51 -7.54
N PRO A 306 -2.50 4.99 -8.81
CA PRO A 306 -2.85 4.18 -9.97
C PRO A 306 -2.01 2.91 -10.04
N SER A 307 -2.61 1.78 -10.46
CA SER A 307 -1.85 0.53 -10.62
C SER A 307 -1.08 0.52 -11.92
N MET A 308 0.18 0.08 -11.85
CA MET A 308 1.00 -0.12 -13.03
C MET A 308 0.81 -1.52 -13.64
N LEU A 309 0.15 -2.43 -12.91
CA LEU A 309 -0.15 -3.80 -13.35
C LEU A 309 -1.63 -4.01 -13.71
N SER A 310 -2.38 -2.93 -13.96
CA SER A 310 -3.85 -2.95 -14.12
C SER A 310 -4.35 -3.87 -15.22
N GLU A 311 -3.50 -4.17 -16.21
CA GLU A 311 -3.81 -5.03 -17.36
C GLU A 311 -3.23 -6.44 -17.25
N SER A 312 -2.49 -6.76 -16.18
CA SER A 312 -1.87 -8.07 -16.02
C SER A 312 -2.93 -9.14 -15.69
N LYS A 313 -3.28 -9.94 -16.71
CA LYS A 313 -4.11 -11.15 -16.58
C LYS A 313 -3.23 -12.26 -16.01
N LEU A 314 -3.09 -12.30 -14.69
CA LEU A 314 -2.39 -13.37 -13.97
C LEU A 314 -3.41 -14.38 -13.41
N PRO A 315 -3.05 -15.67 -13.26
CA PRO A 315 -4.03 -16.71 -12.97
C PRO A 315 -4.50 -16.68 -11.50
N ALA A 316 -5.75 -17.11 -11.33
CA ALA A 316 -6.53 -17.19 -10.09
C ALA A 316 -6.67 -15.84 -9.36
N ILE A 317 -7.80 -15.18 -9.59
CA ILE A 317 -8.23 -14.07 -8.74
C ILE A 317 -8.46 -14.69 -7.36
N SER A 318 -7.51 -14.51 -6.44
CA SER A 318 -7.72 -14.81 -5.02
C SER A 318 -8.98 -14.08 -4.55
N ASP A 319 -9.69 -14.62 -3.56
CA ASP A 319 -10.77 -13.87 -2.90
C ASP A 319 -10.27 -12.48 -2.46
N ASP A 320 -9.01 -12.37 -2.01
CA ASP A 320 -8.37 -11.10 -1.66
C ASP A 320 -8.21 -10.16 -2.85
N ASP A 321 -7.88 -10.69 -4.04
CA ASP A 321 -7.79 -9.89 -5.27
C ASP A 321 -9.19 -9.39 -5.66
N THR A 322 -10.25 -10.19 -5.52
CA THR A 322 -11.62 -9.73 -5.80
C THR A 322 -12.04 -8.60 -4.86
N MET A 323 -11.77 -8.76 -3.55
CA MET A 323 -12.09 -7.75 -2.53
C MET A 323 -11.28 -6.48 -2.74
N PHE A 324 -9.99 -6.60 -3.07
CA PHE A 324 -9.15 -5.46 -3.38
C PHE A 324 -9.64 -4.70 -4.63
N GLN A 325 -10.07 -5.41 -5.67
CA GLN A 325 -10.68 -4.77 -6.86
C GLN A 325 -12.00 -4.08 -6.53
N GLN A 326 -12.84 -4.67 -5.66
CA GLN A 326 -14.05 -4.03 -5.16
C GLN A 326 -13.72 -2.75 -4.37
N TYR A 327 -12.72 -2.79 -3.49
CA TYR A 327 -12.21 -1.63 -2.78
C TYR A 327 -11.75 -0.53 -3.74
N MET A 328 -10.94 -0.86 -4.75
CA MET A 328 -10.44 0.13 -5.72
C MET A 328 -11.57 0.75 -6.54
N ARG A 329 -12.53 -0.05 -7.00
CA ARG A 329 -13.73 0.46 -7.70
C ARG A 329 -14.53 1.41 -6.80
N LEU A 330 -14.74 1.03 -5.55
CA LEU A 330 -15.45 1.84 -4.57
C LEU A 330 -14.72 3.16 -4.32
N SER A 331 -13.40 3.13 -4.15
CA SER A 331 -12.56 4.31 -4.00
C SER A 331 -12.70 5.25 -5.22
N ASP A 332 -12.63 4.71 -6.44
CA ASP A 332 -12.78 5.51 -7.66
C ASP A 332 -14.18 6.12 -7.81
N MET A 333 -15.25 5.41 -7.42
CA MET A 333 -16.59 5.98 -7.43
C MET A 333 -16.76 7.11 -6.41
N ILE A 334 -16.18 6.98 -5.22
CA ILE A 334 -16.34 7.98 -4.16
C ILE A 334 -15.44 9.20 -4.41
N TYR A 335 -14.15 8.96 -4.71
CA TYR A 335 -13.10 9.99 -4.73
C TYR A 335 -12.57 10.29 -6.13
N GLY A 336 -12.56 9.31 -7.02
CA GLY A 336 -12.03 9.43 -8.38
C GLY A 336 -13.08 9.87 -9.38
N THR A 337 -13.28 9.08 -10.44
CA THR A 337 -14.13 9.44 -11.58
C THR A 337 -15.60 9.66 -11.21
N GLY A 338 -16.11 8.96 -10.19
CA GLY A 338 -17.51 9.09 -9.77
C GLY A 338 -17.79 10.39 -9.02
N GLN A 339 -16.78 11.03 -8.44
CA GLN A 339 -16.85 12.30 -7.72
C GLN A 339 -18.04 12.42 -6.74
N VAL A 340 -18.54 11.31 -6.18
CA VAL A 340 -19.73 11.33 -5.29
C VAL A 340 -19.46 12.20 -4.06
N TYR A 341 -18.23 12.15 -3.54
CA TYR A 341 -17.80 13.01 -2.46
C TYR A 341 -17.87 14.51 -2.82
N VAL A 342 -17.35 14.89 -3.99
CA VAL A 342 -17.29 16.28 -4.45
C VAL A 342 -18.69 16.81 -4.77
N THR A 343 -19.48 16.02 -5.49
CA THR A 343 -20.86 16.35 -5.89
C THR A 343 -21.86 16.27 -4.74
N ARG A 344 -21.46 15.71 -3.59
CA ARG A 344 -22.31 15.42 -2.43
C ARG A 344 -23.52 14.56 -2.79
N GLY A 345 -23.32 13.64 -3.73
CA GLY A 345 -24.34 12.70 -4.18
C GLY A 345 -24.89 11.84 -3.03
N CYS A 346 -26.11 11.32 -3.22
CA CYS A 346 -26.69 10.38 -2.28
C CYS A 346 -26.03 9.01 -2.43
N PRO A 347 -25.48 8.40 -1.35
CA PRO A 347 -24.83 7.09 -1.44
C PRO A 347 -25.81 5.95 -1.75
N PHE A 348 -27.11 6.18 -1.55
CA PHE A 348 -28.17 5.19 -1.76
C PHE A 348 -28.73 5.17 -3.19
N ILE A 349 -28.08 5.85 -4.14
CA ILE A 349 -28.52 5.91 -5.54
C ILE A 349 -27.43 5.36 -6.46
N GLY A 350 -27.84 4.61 -7.49
CA GLY A 350 -26.97 4.17 -8.57
C GLY A 350 -25.99 3.06 -8.17
N GLN A 351 -24.82 3.04 -8.80
CA GLN A 351 -23.81 1.98 -8.62
C GLN A 351 -23.27 1.89 -7.20
N LEU A 352 -23.23 3.02 -6.47
CA LEU A 352 -22.73 3.05 -5.10
C LEU A 352 -23.62 2.26 -4.13
N ALA A 353 -24.95 2.33 -4.33
CA ALA A 353 -25.90 1.53 -3.57
C ALA A 353 -25.72 0.03 -3.81
N THR A 354 -25.51 -0.37 -5.07
CA THR A 354 -25.22 -1.75 -5.44
C THR A 354 -23.94 -2.26 -4.78
N MET A 355 -22.90 -1.42 -4.71
CA MET A 355 -21.66 -1.78 -4.02
C MET A 355 -21.83 -1.91 -2.52
N MET A 356 -22.66 -1.07 -1.88
CA MET A 356 -23.02 -1.24 -0.47
C MET A 356 -23.71 -2.58 -0.23
N GLU A 357 -24.64 -2.99 -1.10
CA GLU A 357 -25.30 -4.30 -1.03
C GLU A 357 -24.31 -5.45 -1.23
N LEU A 358 -23.33 -5.30 -2.12
CA LEU A 358 -22.27 -6.30 -2.32
C LEU A 358 -21.37 -6.44 -1.09
N LEU A 359 -20.99 -5.34 -0.44
CA LEU A 359 -20.21 -5.36 0.79
C LEU A 359 -20.97 -6.00 1.95
N GLU A 360 -22.28 -5.78 2.03
CA GLU A 360 -23.14 -6.33 3.09
C GLU A 360 -23.37 -7.83 2.93
N ASN A 361 -23.54 -8.31 1.71
CA ASN A 361 -23.78 -9.72 1.41
C ASN A 361 -22.49 -10.54 1.24
N HIS A 362 -21.32 -9.95 1.46
CA HIS A 362 -20.05 -10.65 1.26
C HIS A 362 -19.89 -11.77 2.30
N PRO A 363 -19.58 -13.02 1.92
CA PRO A 363 -19.50 -14.16 2.85
C PRO A 363 -18.41 -13.99 3.93
N THR A 364 -17.40 -13.16 3.65
CA THR A 364 -16.26 -12.87 4.53
C THR A 364 -16.36 -11.46 5.14
N THR A 365 -17.48 -11.13 5.78
CA THR A 365 -17.67 -9.82 6.45
C THR A 365 -16.58 -9.47 7.47
N GLN A 366 -15.87 -10.46 7.99
CA GLN A 366 -14.77 -10.27 8.95
C GLN A 366 -13.43 -9.89 8.29
N HIS A 367 -13.33 -9.89 6.96
CA HIS A 367 -12.08 -9.61 6.26
C HIS A 367 -11.67 -8.14 6.42
N PRO A 368 -10.39 -7.83 6.73
CA PRO A 368 -9.93 -6.45 6.91
C PRO A 368 -10.22 -5.52 5.72
N LEU A 369 -10.09 -6.01 4.48
CA LEU A 369 -10.36 -5.21 3.27
C LEU A 369 -11.84 -4.77 3.16
N ILE A 370 -12.79 -5.60 3.60
CA ILE A 370 -14.21 -5.24 3.60
C ILE A 370 -14.47 -4.13 4.62
N ARG A 371 -13.84 -4.21 5.80
CA ARG A 371 -13.93 -3.16 6.82
C ARG A 371 -13.31 -1.85 6.35
N GLU A 372 -12.14 -1.91 5.70
CA GLU A 372 -11.51 -0.75 5.07
C GLU A 372 -12.38 -0.16 3.97
N SER A 373 -13.07 -1.00 3.18
CA SER A 373 -14.02 -0.55 2.16
C SER A 373 -15.19 0.23 2.76
N TRP A 374 -15.72 -0.20 3.91
CA TRP A 374 -16.75 0.55 4.64
C TRP A 374 -16.23 1.91 5.11
N LEU A 375 -14.96 2.01 5.55
CA LEU A 375 -14.39 3.30 5.96
C LEU A 375 -14.32 4.31 4.82
N LEU A 376 -14.29 3.89 3.54
CA LEU A 376 -14.36 4.82 2.40
C LEU A 376 -15.66 5.63 2.38
N PHE A 377 -16.73 5.20 3.06
CA PHE A 377 -17.97 5.99 3.17
C PHE A 377 -17.92 7.07 4.26
N PHE A 378 -16.88 7.11 5.09
CA PHE A 378 -16.78 8.07 6.19
C PHE A 378 -16.92 9.53 5.73
N PRO A 379 -16.26 10.00 4.66
CA PRO A 379 -16.43 11.37 4.18
C PRO A 379 -17.85 11.70 3.74
N LEU A 380 -18.55 10.73 3.14
CA LEU A 380 -19.96 10.88 2.77
C LEU A 380 -20.84 11.00 4.03
N CYS A 381 -20.54 10.25 5.09
CA CYS A 381 -21.26 10.32 6.36
C CYS A 381 -21.25 11.72 7.00
N ILE A 382 -20.17 12.48 6.77
CA ILE A 382 -19.99 13.84 7.28
C ILE A 382 -20.59 14.88 6.35
N LYS A 383 -20.28 14.81 5.04
CA LYS A 383 -20.58 15.90 4.09
C LYS A 383 -21.94 15.79 3.43
N HIS A 384 -22.55 14.61 3.41
CA HIS A 384 -23.84 14.42 2.76
C HIS A 384 -24.94 15.23 3.47
N LYS A 385 -25.59 16.12 2.71
CA LYS A 385 -26.77 16.84 3.17
C LYS A 385 -27.99 15.96 2.95
N GLN A 386 -28.85 15.88 3.95
CA GLN A 386 -30.04 15.05 3.92
C GLN A 386 -30.89 15.33 2.66
N CYS A 387 -31.20 14.27 1.91
CA CYS A 387 -32.01 14.32 0.68
C CYS A 387 -33.28 13.48 0.82
N THR A 388 -34.24 13.64 -0.09
CA THR A 388 -35.52 12.92 -0.05
C THR A 388 -35.35 11.40 -0.02
N VAL A 389 -34.36 10.87 -0.74
CA VAL A 389 -34.10 9.42 -0.81
C VAL A 389 -33.59 8.88 0.52
N CYS A 390 -32.62 9.54 1.16
CA CYS A 390 -32.08 9.06 2.43
C CYS A 390 -32.92 9.48 3.66
N PHE A 391 -33.90 10.37 3.47
CA PHE A 391 -34.83 10.84 4.51
C PHE A 391 -36.06 9.94 4.63
N GLN A 392 -36.53 9.34 3.52
CA GLN A 392 -37.80 8.63 3.47
C GLN A 392 -37.82 7.28 4.19
N GLU A 393 -36.67 6.77 4.62
CA GLU A 393 -36.60 5.47 5.27
C GLU A 393 -36.78 5.61 6.78
N MET A 394 -37.78 4.88 7.30
CA MET A 394 -38.08 4.80 8.73
C MET A 394 -36.82 4.41 9.53
N ASP A 395 -36.74 4.86 10.79
CA ASP A 395 -35.67 4.62 11.77
C ASP A 395 -35.42 3.14 12.14
N ASP A 396 -35.72 2.18 11.25
CA ASP A 396 -35.41 0.77 11.44
C ASP A 396 -33.91 0.54 11.24
N TYR A 397 -33.31 -0.20 12.18
CA TYR A 397 -31.90 -0.60 12.15
C TYR A 397 -31.52 -1.44 10.91
N THR A 398 -32.51 -1.96 10.19
CA THR A 398 -32.36 -2.69 8.91
C THR A 398 -32.58 -1.82 7.67
N GLY A 399 -32.91 -0.53 7.84
CA GLY A 399 -33.17 0.40 6.73
C GLY A 399 -31.90 0.85 6.00
N LYS A 400 -32.04 1.25 4.74
CA LYS A 400 -31.02 1.91 3.90
C LYS A 400 -31.04 3.43 4.13
N GLY A 401 -30.74 3.84 5.36
CA GLY A 401 -30.66 5.25 5.76
C GLY A 401 -29.24 5.71 6.12
N MET A 402 -29.01 7.04 6.14
CA MET A 402 -27.73 7.61 6.57
C MET A 402 -27.36 7.21 8.01
N ARG A 403 -28.36 7.01 8.87
CA ARG A 403 -28.17 6.51 10.24
C ARG A 403 -27.55 5.11 10.22
N THR A 404 -28.12 4.19 9.45
CA THR A 404 -27.59 2.81 9.28
C THR A 404 -26.19 2.82 8.67
N LEU A 405 -25.95 3.64 7.64
CA LEU A 405 -24.63 3.78 7.04
C LEU A 405 -23.58 4.25 8.06
N ARG A 406 -23.90 5.27 8.88
CA ARG A 406 -23.01 5.73 9.96
C ARG A 406 -22.72 4.61 10.97
N HIS A 407 -23.73 3.84 11.37
CA HIS A 407 -23.51 2.71 12.28
C HIS A 407 -22.61 1.65 11.66
N LYS A 408 -22.82 1.28 10.38
CA LYS A 408 -21.96 0.33 9.65
C LYS A 408 -20.51 0.81 9.54
N VAL A 409 -20.31 2.11 9.26
CA VAL A 409 -18.98 2.71 9.19
C VAL A 409 -18.27 2.69 10.55
N VAL A 410 -18.98 3.01 11.63
CA VAL A 410 -18.43 2.99 13.00
C VAL A 410 -18.14 1.55 13.48
N ASP A 411 -19.05 0.61 13.20
CA ASP A 411 -18.85 -0.81 13.50
C ASP A 411 -17.65 -1.37 12.74
N ALA A 412 -17.52 -1.07 11.44
CA ALA A 412 -16.36 -1.45 10.64
C ALA A 412 -15.05 -0.90 11.23
N ALA A 413 -15.03 0.36 11.69
CA ALA A 413 -13.87 0.97 12.36
C ALA A 413 -13.49 0.23 13.65
N SER A 414 -14.47 -0.03 14.52
CA SER A 414 -14.27 -0.75 15.78
C SER A 414 -13.74 -2.16 15.54
N GLN A 415 -14.34 -2.90 14.60
CA GLN A 415 -13.92 -4.25 14.27
C GLN A 415 -12.54 -4.29 13.61
N LEU A 416 -12.17 -3.29 12.80
CA LEU A 416 -10.85 -3.19 12.19
C LEU A 416 -9.77 -2.98 13.27
N LEU A 417 -10.02 -2.10 14.24
CA LEU A 417 -9.15 -1.91 15.42
C LEU A 417 -9.04 -3.19 16.25
N MET A 418 -10.15 -3.89 16.47
CA MET A 418 -10.13 -5.16 17.20
C MET A 418 -9.30 -6.23 16.46
N SER A 419 -9.41 -6.33 15.13
CA SER A 419 -8.59 -7.24 14.31
C SER A 419 -7.12 -6.88 14.39
N LEU A 420 -6.81 -5.60 14.19
CA LEU A 420 -5.44 -5.09 14.25
C LEU A 420 -4.82 -5.35 15.62
N HIS A 421 -5.55 -5.08 16.71
CA HIS A 421 -5.06 -5.34 18.07
C HIS A 421 -4.85 -6.85 18.33
N ARG A 422 -5.68 -7.73 17.76
CA ARG A 422 -5.46 -9.18 17.80
C ARG A 422 -4.20 -9.58 17.02
N GLU A 423 -3.99 -9.00 15.85
CA GLU A 423 -2.80 -9.21 15.02
C GLU A 423 -1.53 -8.64 15.68
N MET A 424 -1.63 -7.52 16.37
CA MET A 424 -0.54 -6.96 17.16
C MET A 424 -0.09 -7.89 18.27
N ASN A 425 -1.04 -8.54 18.94
CA ASN A 425 -0.79 -9.40 20.10
C ASN A 425 -0.48 -10.86 19.72
N GLY A 426 -0.89 -11.30 18.53
CA GLY A 426 -0.62 -12.64 18.04
C GLY A 426 0.88 -12.95 17.93
N LYS A 427 1.24 -14.18 18.30
CA LYS A 427 2.65 -14.63 18.23
C LYS A 427 3.11 -14.80 16.80
N ASP A 428 2.24 -15.21 15.89
CA ASP A 428 2.60 -15.57 14.51
C ASP A 428 1.93 -14.65 13.46
N SER A 429 1.27 -13.59 13.90
CA SER A 429 0.72 -12.56 13.04
C SER A 429 1.77 -11.53 12.65
N PHE A 430 1.54 -10.92 11.49
CA PHE A 430 2.40 -9.90 10.92
C PHE A 430 1.52 -8.83 10.24
N VAL A 431 1.83 -7.57 10.54
CA VAL A 431 1.26 -6.40 9.88
C VAL A 431 2.40 -5.41 9.66
N PRO A 432 2.61 -4.88 8.43
CA PRO A 432 3.58 -3.81 8.20
C PRO A 432 3.23 -2.57 9.04
N PRO A 433 4.21 -1.86 9.65
CA PRO A 433 3.95 -0.68 10.47
C PRO A 433 3.11 0.39 9.77
N LEU A 434 3.36 0.60 8.48
CA LEU A 434 2.62 1.57 7.68
C LEU A 434 1.13 1.18 7.55
N THR A 435 0.85 -0.09 7.24
CA THR A 435 -0.51 -0.62 7.16
C THR A 435 -1.21 -0.56 8.51
N ALA A 436 -0.50 -0.95 9.59
CA ALA A 436 -1.03 -0.91 10.95
C ALA A 436 -1.39 0.53 11.39
N CYS A 437 -0.48 1.49 11.17
CA CYS A 437 -0.73 2.90 11.48
C CYS A 437 -1.90 3.45 10.67
N SER A 438 -1.95 3.17 9.37
CA SER A 438 -3.04 3.60 8.49
C SER A 438 -4.40 3.07 8.98
N ARG A 439 -4.51 1.76 9.23
CA ARG A 439 -5.72 1.12 9.76
C ARG A 439 -6.15 1.71 11.09
N ALA A 440 -5.23 1.80 12.05
CA ALA A 440 -5.51 2.32 13.37
C ALA A 440 -6.04 3.75 13.30
N PHE A 441 -5.33 4.60 12.56
CA PHE A 441 -5.63 6.01 12.45
C PHE A 441 -6.93 6.32 11.71
N MET A 442 -7.18 5.69 10.55
CA MET A 442 -8.45 5.83 9.83
C MET A 442 -9.65 5.43 10.70
N SER A 443 -9.51 4.32 11.43
CA SER A 443 -10.54 3.84 12.36
C SER A 443 -10.72 4.79 13.55
N GLY A 444 -9.61 5.28 14.11
CA GLY A 444 -9.61 6.25 15.19
C GLY A 444 -10.32 7.55 14.81
N CYS A 445 -9.94 8.16 13.67
CA CYS A 445 -10.58 9.36 13.12
C CYS A 445 -12.09 9.16 12.96
N THR A 446 -12.50 7.98 12.47
CA THR A 446 -13.91 7.62 12.30
C THR A 446 -14.66 7.57 13.63
N ILE A 447 -14.11 6.89 14.64
CA ILE A 447 -14.74 6.74 15.95
C ILE A 447 -14.80 8.06 16.71
N VAL A 448 -13.70 8.81 16.77
CA VAL A 448 -13.66 10.13 17.43
C VAL A 448 -14.70 11.07 16.83
N THR A 449 -14.79 11.13 15.50
CA THR A 449 -15.78 11.95 14.81
C THR A 449 -17.20 11.48 15.08
N ALA A 450 -17.42 10.17 15.11
CA ALA A 450 -18.73 9.59 15.41
C ALA A 450 -19.21 9.93 16.83
N ILE A 451 -18.30 9.97 17.81
CA ILE A 451 -18.63 10.38 19.19
C ILE A 451 -18.97 11.87 19.21
N SER A 452 -18.11 12.72 18.63
CA SER A 452 -18.32 14.17 18.57
C SER A 452 -19.63 14.56 17.86
N LYS A 453 -19.97 13.88 16.75
CA LYS A 453 -21.22 14.09 16.00
C LYS A 453 -22.42 13.31 16.57
N ARG A 454 -22.26 12.64 17.72
CA ARG A 454 -23.31 11.87 18.42
C ARG A 454 -23.94 10.76 17.57
N TRP A 455 -23.17 10.13 16.70
CA TRP A 455 -23.60 8.91 15.98
C TRP A 455 -23.53 7.68 16.88
N THR A 456 -22.65 7.70 17.87
CA THR A 456 -22.47 6.65 18.88
C THR A 456 -22.17 7.30 20.25
N LEU A 457 -22.15 6.49 21.31
CA LEU A 457 -21.83 6.91 22.67
C LEU A 457 -20.36 6.61 22.98
N LEU A 458 -19.67 7.56 23.64
CA LEU A 458 -18.27 7.41 24.09
C LEU A 458 -18.05 6.10 24.87
N GLN A 459 -18.97 5.77 25.77
CA GLN A 459 -18.91 4.59 26.64
C GLN A 459 -18.77 3.27 25.87
N LEU A 460 -19.31 3.20 24.65
CA LEU A 460 -19.25 1.98 23.82
C LEU A 460 -17.88 1.80 23.15
N HIS A 461 -17.10 2.88 23.01
CA HIS A 461 -15.89 2.90 22.19
C HIS A 461 -14.62 3.32 22.95
N VAL A 462 -14.66 3.47 24.28
CA VAL A 462 -13.45 3.76 25.09
C VAL A 462 -12.34 2.75 24.82
N GLN A 463 -12.68 1.45 24.75
CA GLN A 463 -11.71 0.40 24.46
C GLN A 463 -11.12 0.52 23.06
N ASP A 464 -11.89 1.01 22.09
CA ASP A 464 -11.42 1.18 20.71
C ASP A 464 -10.43 2.36 20.60
N LEU A 465 -10.69 3.46 21.32
CA LEU A 465 -9.76 4.59 21.42
C LEU A 465 -8.43 4.17 22.07
N ILE A 466 -8.49 3.33 23.12
CA ILE A 466 -7.29 2.75 23.75
C ILE A 466 -6.52 1.88 22.75
N ARG A 467 -7.20 0.95 22.05
CA ARG A 467 -6.58 0.10 21.03
C ARG A 467 -5.92 0.89 19.91
N CYS A 468 -6.56 1.96 19.45
CA CYS A 468 -6.00 2.87 18.45
C CYS A 468 -4.69 3.51 18.96
N THR A 469 -4.72 4.02 20.19
CA THR A 469 -3.55 4.65 20.82
C THR A 469 -2.40 3.67 21.01
N GLU A 470 -2.69 2.44 21.47
CA GLU A 470 -1.69 1.37 21.61
C GLU A 470 -1.08 0.98 20.25
N ALA A 471 -1.90 0.85 19.21
CA ALA A 471 -1.44 0.53 17.86
C ALA A 471 -0.53 1.60 17.28
N LEU A 472 -0.92 2.88 17.38
CA LEU A 472 -0.10 3.99 16.92
C LEU A 472 1.17 4.11 17.75
N THR A 473 1.10 3.99 19.07
CA THR A 473 2.30 4.06 19.93
C THR A 473 3.29 2.94 19.63
N LEU A 474 2.81 1.73 19.32
CA LEU A 474 3.67 0.60 18.98
C LEU A 474 4.33 0.77 17.61
N TYR A 475 3.57 1.16 16.57
CA TYR A 475 4.06 1.13 15.19
C TYR A 475 4.62 2.46 14.66
N ALA A 476 4.16 3.60 15.17
CA ALA A 476 4.61 4.92 14.72
C ALA A 476 6.13 5.13 14.82
N PRO A 477 6.83 4.71 15.90
CA PRO A 477 8.27 4.95 16.03
C PRO A 477 9.15 4.24 15.00
N HIS A 478 8.57 3.31 14.23
CA HIS A 478 9.33 2.50 13.27
C HIS A 478 9.50 3.18 11.90
N TRP A 479 8.91 4.35 11.66
CA TRP A 479 9.05 5.07 10.39
C TRP A 479 8.81 6.59 10.56
N LYS A 480 9.44 7.41 9.71
CA LYS A 480 9.47 8.89 9.89
C LYS A 480 8.07 9.53 9.95
N GLY A 481 7.16 9.16 9.06
CA GLY A 481 5.79 9.72 9.05
C GLY A 481 4.88 9.16 10.15
N GLY A 482 5.30 8.15 10.90
CA GLY A 482 4.51 7.60 12.01
C GLY A 482 4.35 8.60 13.15
N ALA A 483 5.35 9.45 13.39
CA ALA A 483 5.27 10.51 14.39
C ALA A 483 4.14 11.50 14.08
N GLU A 484 3.92 11.83 12.80
CA GLU A 484 2.82 12.69 12.35
C GLU A 484 1.46 12.07 12.68
N TYR A 485 1.28 10.78 12.37
CA TYR A 485 0.07 10.03 12.72
C TYR A 485 -0.24 10.07 14.22
N LEU A 486 0.78 9.82 15.06
CA LEU A 486 0.63 9.82 16.51
C LEU A 486 0.36 11.23 17.04
N HIS A 487 1.00 12.26 16.48
CA HIS A 487 0.78 13.65 16.85
C HIS A 487 -0.65 14.08 16.52
N VAL A 488 -1.09 13.88 15.28
CA VAL A 488 -2.46 14.20 14.85
C VAL A 488 -3.49 13.44 15.68
N TRP A 489 -3.24 12.17 15.97
CA TRP A 489 -4.12 11.37 16.83
C TRP A 489 -4.27 11.99 18.22
N LYS A 490 -3.17 12.39 18.86
CA LYS A 490 -3.20 13.06 20.17
C LYS A 490 -4.02 14.34 20.13
N SER A 491 -3.83 15.17 19.11
CA SER A 491 -4.61 16.40 18.93
C SER A 491 -6.11 16.13 18.78
N LEU A 492 -6.48 15.09 18.02
CA LEU A 492 -7.89 14.69 17.85
C LEU A 492 -8.50 14.19 19.16
N THR A 493 -7.75 13.43 19.98
CA THR A 493 -8.23 12.96 21.29
C THR A 493 -8.35 14.10 22.30
N GLU A 494 -7.42 15.05 22.31
CA GLU A 494 -7.51 16.26 23.15
C GLU A 494 -8.72 17.11 22.78
N LEU A 495 -8.97 17.28 21.48
CA LEU A 495 -10.18 17.96 20.99
C LEU A 495 -11.46 17.26 21.45
N LEU A 496 -11.49 15.92 21.41
CA LEU A 496 -12.65 15.15 21.85
C LEU A 496 -12.92 15.34 23.35
N ASP A 497 -11.87 15.38 24.18
CA ASP A 497 -12.02 15.60 25.62
C ASP A 497 -12.56 17.00 25.96
N THR A 498 -12.35 17.97 25.06
CA THR A 498 -12.86 19.34 25.22
C THR A 498 -14.28 19.57 24.68
N ALA A 499 -14.80 18.66 23.86
CA ALA A 499 -16.09 18.78 23.16
C ALA A 499 -17.23 18.07 23.92
#